data_AF-A0A0S7WER9-F1
#
_entry.id   AF-A0A0S7WER9-F1
#
_cell.length_a   1.000
_cell.length_b   1.000
_cell.length_c   1.000
_cell.angle_alpha   90.00
_cell.angle_beta   90.00
_cell.angle_gamma   90.00
#
_symmetry.space_group_name_H-M   'P 1'
#
loop_
_entity.id
_entity.type
_entity.pdbx_description
1 polymer ?
#
loop_
_entity_poly.entity_id
_entity_poly.type
_entity_poly.pdbx_seq_one_letter_code
_entity_poly.pdbx_strand_id
1 'polypeptide(L)'
;MDNDFAIDIDAIFEVVDKADVITIRFLILPQRLLIDTRCSKSEGPLIKAVPRATSLEERFKSIKQLRPRFRLPEKITAIWWPKHVRASAGFPQADEQCQEILEELIRQEQQEILNAIAGKGYHCVWERTR
;
A
#
# COMPACT_ATOMS: atom_id res chain seq x y z
N MET A 1 21.08 12.16 8.21
CA MET A 1 20.05 12.99 7.56
C MET A 1 18.72 12.52 8.10
N ASP A 2 18.18 13.23 9.08
CA ASP A 2 16.78 13.05 9.46
C ASP A 2 15.94 13.47 8.26
N ASN A 3 15.50 12.48 7.49
CA ASN A 3 14.56 12.70 6.42
C ASN A 3 13.18 12.76 7.08
N ASP A 4 12.93 13.90 7.70
CA ASP A 4 11.63 14.28 8.20
C ASP A 4 10.77 14.59 6.98
N PHE A 5 10.39 13.53 6.25
CA PHE A 5 9.32 13.57 5.29
C PHE A 5 8.06 13.90 6.07
N ALA A 6 7.80 15.20 6.25
CA ALA A 6 6.51 15.71 6.69
C ALA A 6 5.51 15.22 5.64
N ILE A 7 4.81 14.13 5.96
CA ILE A 7 3.70 13.66 5.17
C ILE A 7 2.60 14.70 5.40
N ASP A 8 2.20 15.39 4.33
CA ASP A 8 1.04 16.28 4.37
C ASP A 8 -0.22 15.41 4.47
N ILE A 9 -0.62 15.15 5.72
CA ILE A 9 -1.76 14.30 6.05
C ILE A 9 -3.06 14.95 5.55
N ASP A 10 -3.16 16.28 5.58
CA ASP A 10 -4.35 17.00 5.13
C ASP A 10 -4.53 16.87 3.62
N ALA A 11 -3.44 16.99 2.85
CA ALA A 11 -3.46 16.72 1.41
C ALA A 11 -3.83 15.26 1.10
N ILE A 12 -3.42 14.30 1.94
CA ILE A 12 -3.83 12.90 1.81
C ILE A 12 -5.33 12.75 2.07
N PHE A 13 -5.88 13.38 3.11
CA PHE A 13 -7.31 13.31 3.40
C PHE A 13 -8.15 13.93 2.27
N GLU A 14 -7.74 15.06 1.71
CA GLU A 14 -8.40 15.63 0.53
C GLU A 14 -8.40 14.68 -0.67
N VAL A 15 -7.30 13.97 -0.88
CA VAL A 15 -7.18 12.96 -1.94
C VAL A 15 -8.08 11.76 -1.66
N VAL A 16 -8.16 11.32 -0.40
CA VAL A 16 -8.99 10.21 0.02
C VAL A 16 -10.47 10.51 -0.23
N ASP A 17 -10.91 11.73 0.11
CA ASP A 17 -12.30 12.15 -0.03
C ASP A 17 -12.74 12.25 -1.52
N LYS A 18 -11.80 12.59 -2.41
CA LYS A 18 -12.05 12.78 -3.85
C LYS A 18 -11.75 11.55 -4.71
N ALA A 19 -11.28 10.44 -4.15
CA ALA A 19 -10.84 9.27 -4.92
C ALA A 19 -11.76 8.06 -4.71
N ASP A 20 -12.10 7.38 -5.80
CA ASP A 20 -12.84 6.11 -5.75
C ASP A 20 -11.98 4.99 -5.17
N VAL A 21 -10.70 4.97 -5.60
CA VAL A 21 -9.73 3.94 -5.20
C VAL A 21 -8.39 4.60 -4.92
N ILE A 22 -7.79 4.22 -3.80
CA ILE A 22 -6.49 4.68 -3.33
C ILE A 22 -5.55 3.48 -3.29
N THR A 23 -4.32 3.66 -3.73
CA THR A 23 -3.27 2.65 -3.63
C THR A 23 -2.06 3.23 -2.93
N ILE A 24 -1.72 2.70 -1.76
CA ILE A 24 -0.53 3.09 -1.02
C ILE A 24 0.65 2.22 -1.48
N ARG A 25 1.73 2.91 -1.87
CA ARG A 25 2.99 2.33 -2.32
C ARG A 25 4.02 2.43 -1.22
N PHE A 26 4.48 1.27 -0.74
CA PHE A 26 5.61 1.18 0.19
C PHE A 26 6.93 1.06 -0.58
N LEU A 27 8.03 1.51 0.03
CA LEU A 27 9.35 1.58 -0.62
C LEU A 27 9.90 0.20 -0.99
N ILE A 28 9.97 -0.69 0.01
CA ILE A 28 10.67 -1.97 -0.13
C ILE A 28 9.74 -3.13 -0.43
N LEU A 29 8.42 -2.95 -0.27
CA LEU A 29 7.48 -4.03 -0.50
C LEU A 29 7.05 -4.11 -1.97
N PRO A 30 6.87 -5.32 -2.51
CA PRO A 30 6.22 -5.52 -3.81
C PRO A 30 4.68 -5.37 -3.71
N GLN A 31 4.11 -5.59 -2.53
CA GLN A 31 2.69 -5.42 -2.23
C GLN A 31 2.31 -3.94 -2.11
N ARG A 32 1.03 -3.65 -2.33
CA ARG A 32 0.41 -2.34 -2.23
C ARG A 32 -0.85 -2.46 -1.38
N LEU A 33 -1.13 -1.46 -0.55
CA LEU A 33 -2.39 -1.41 0.16
C LEU A 33 -3.42 -0.71 -0.74
N LEU A 34 -4.43 -1.45 -1.19
CA LEU A 34 -5.54 -0.93 -1.97
C LEU A 34 -6.70 -0.64 -1.04
N ILE A 35 -7.25 0.57 -1.14
CA ILE A 35 -8.42 1.04 -0.40
C ILE A 35 -9.43 1.50 -1.45
N ASP A 36 -10.58 0.85 -1.52
CA ASP A 36 -11.70 1.20 -2.39
C ASP A 36 -12.85 1.65 -1.50
N THR A 37 -13.11 2.95 -1.50
CA THR A 37 -14.08 3.61 -0.61
C THR A 37 -15.53 3.46 -1.11
N ARG A 38 -15.72 2.94 -2.33
CA ARG A 38 -17.05 2.82 -2.93
C ARG A 38 -17.89 1.81 -2.17
N CYS A 39 -19.15 2.17 -1.98
CA CYS A 39 -20.13 1.38 -1.24
C CYS A 39 -21.42 1.21 -2.06
N SER A 40 -22.18 0.16 -1.78
CA SER A 40 -23.50 -0.11 -2.34
C SER A 40 -24.40 -0.73 -1.27
N LYS A 41 -25.66 -1.03 -1.61
CA LYS A 41 -26.59 -1.70 -0.69
C LYS A 41 -26.13 -3.10 -0.25
N SER A 42 -25.24 -3.75 -1.02
CA SER A 42 -24.82 -5.13 -0.78
C SER A 42 -23.32 -5.31 -0.51
N GLU A 43 -22.50 -4.29 -0.76
CA GLU A 43 -21.04 -4.35 -0.63
C GLU A 43 -20.52 -3.02 -0.09
N GLY A 44 -19.76 -3.08 1.01
CA GLY A 44 -19.11 -1.93 1.64
C GLY A 44 -17.75 -1.59 1.02
N PRO A 45 -16.92 -0.80 1.71
CA PRO A 45 -15.56 -0.48 1.25
C PRO A 45 -14.68 -1.74 1.26
N LEU A 46 -13.59 -1.73 0.49
CA LEU A 46 -12.61 -2.82 0.44
C LEU A 46 -11.23 -2.29 0.79
N ILE A 47 -10.58 -2.95 1.75
CA ILE A 47 -9.15 -2.78 2.04
C ILE A 47 -8.47 -4.11 1.71
N LYS A 48 -7.40 -4.09 0.92
CA LYS A 48 -6.69 -5.33 0.52
C LYS A 48 -5.22 -5.08 0.16
N ALA A 49 -4.34 -5.98 0.60
CA ALA A 49 -2.99 -6.08 0.04
C ALA A 49 -3.04 -6.69 -1.37
N VAL A 50 -2.51 -5.97 -2.36
CA VAL A 50 -2.51 -6.38 -3.77
C VAL A 50 -1.10 -6.29 -4.36
N PRO A 51 -0.73 -7.17 -5.30
CA PRO A 51 0.55 -7.06 -5.97
C PRO A 51 0.63 -5.76 -6.79
N ARG A 52 1.86 -5.29 -7.03
CA ARG A 52 2.11 -4.18 -7.94
C ARG A 52 1.59 -4.51 -9.35
N ALA A 53 0.67 -3.70 -9.86
CA ALA A 53 0.32 -3.71 -11.28
C ALA A 53 1.48 -3.18 -12.14
N THR A 54 1.78 -3.88 -13.23
CA THR A 54 2.83 -3.53 -14.20
C THR A 54 2.35 -2.55 -15.26
N SER A 55 1.03 -2.45 -15.47
CA SER A 55 0.40 -1.54 -16.43
C SER A 55 -0.87 -0.87 -15.87
N LEU A 56 -1.39 0.13 -16.59
CA LEU A 56 -2.70 0.73 -16.28
C LEU A 56 -3.83 -0.28 -16.50
N GLU A 57 -3.80 -1.02 -17.61
CA GLU A 57 -4.81 -2.03 -17.92
C GLU A 57 -4.90 -3.12 -16.85
N GLU A 58 -3.74 -3.65 -16.41
CA GLU A 58 -3.68 -4.64 -15.35
C GLU A 58 -4.26 -4.10 -14.03
N ARG A 59 -4.03 -2.82 -13.74
CA ARG A 59 -4.58 -2.15 -12.55
C ARG A 59 -6.11 -2.13 -12.58
N PHE A 60 -6.71 -1.69 -13.68
CA PHE A 60 -8.16 -1.67 -13.82
C PHE A 60 -8.75 -3.08 -13.84
N LYS A 61 -8.08 -4.03 -14.51
CA LYS A 61 -8.48 -5.44 -14.53
C LYS A 61 -8.48 -6.07 -13.14
N SER A 62 -7.41 -5.84 -12.36
CA SER A 62 -7.29 -6.32 -10.98
C SER A 62 -8.41 -5.77 -10.09
N ILE A 63 -8.69 -4.46 -10.18
CA ILE A 63 -9.80 -3.85 -9.44
C ILE A 63 -11.14 -4.45 -9.86
N LYS A 64 -11.37 -4.65 -11.16
CA LYS A 64 -12.62 -5.22 -11.67
C LYS A 64 -12.81 -6.68 -11.23
N GLN A 65 -11.73 -7.45 -11.12
CA GLN A 65 -11.77 -8.82 -10.58
C GLN A 65 -12.10 -8.82 -9.08
N LEU A 66 -11.58 -7.86 -8.32
CA LEU A 66 -11.87 -7.71 -6.88
C LEU A 66 -13.28 -7.17 -6.61
N ARG A 67 -13.77 -6.26 -7.46
CA ARG A 67 -15.06 -5.57 -7.32
C ARG A 67 -15.92 -5.73 -8.58
N PRO A 68 -16.36 -6.96 -8.91
CA PRO A 68 -17.05 -7.25 -10.18
C PRO A 68 -18.39 -6.53 -10.32
N ARG A 69 -19.07 -6.23 -9.21
CA ARG A 69 -20.35 -5.51 -9.20
C ARG A 69 -20.23 -3.99 -9.34
N PHE A 70 -19.04 -3.43 -9.11
CA PHE A 70 -18.79 -2.01 -9.28
C PHE A 70 -18.40 -1.70 -10.73
N ARG A 71 -18.72 -0.48 -11.19
CA ARG A 71 -18.17 0.04 -12.45
C ARG A 71 -16.66 0.21 -12.31
N LEU A 72 -15.95 0.39 -13.43
CA LEU A 72 -14.56 0.80 -13.35
C LEU A 72 -14.48 2.15 -12.62
N PRO A 73 -13.52 2.33 -11.70
CA PRO A 73 -13.37 3.61 -11.01
C PRO A 73 -13.02 4.72 -12.00
N GLU A 74 -13.54 5.91 -11.78
CA GLU A 74 -13.22 7.08 -12.61
C GLU A 74 -11.84 7.63 -12.24
N LYS A 75 -11.47 7.52 -10.95
CA LYS A 75 -10.19 8.01 -10.44
C LYS A 75 -9.51 7.02 -9.51
N ILE A 76 -8.30 6.60 -9.89
CA ILE A 76 -7.40 5.80 -9.04
C ILE A 76 -6.21 6.68 -8.64
N THR A 77 -6.08 6.95 -7.34
CA THR A 77 -4.96 7.73 -6.82
C THR A 77 -3.92 6.81 -6.19
N ALA A 78 -2.64 7.06 -6.46
CA ALA A 78 -1.56 6.35 -5.81
C ALA A 78 -0.77 7.30 -4.89
N ILE A 79 -0.61 6.90 -3.63
CA ILE A 79 0.17 7.64 -2.65
C ILE A 79 1.49 6.91 -2.43
N TRP A 80 2.59 7.65 -2.41
CA TRP A 80 3.88 7.11 -2.04
C TRP A 80 4.07 7.30 -0.53
N TRP A 81 4.28 6.20 0.19
CA TRP A 81 4.43 6.22 1.65
C TRP A 81 5.91 6.12 2.01
N PRO A 82 6.54 7.21 2.49
CA PRO A 82 7.99 7.27 2.72
C PRO A 82 8.46 6.47 3.93
N LYS A 83 7.55 6.10 4.83
CA LYS A 83 7.87 5.50 6.13
C LYS A 83 7.58 4.00 6.13
N HIS A 84 7.93 3.34 7.23
CA HIS A 84 7.60 1.94 7.45
C HIS A 84 6.08 1.70 7.49
N VAL A 85 5.65 0.48 7.16
CA VAL A 85 4.23 0.08 7.26
C VAL A 85 3.71 0.26 8.69
N ARG A 86 4.56 -0.03 9.69
CA ARG A 86 4.20 0.17 11.09
C ARG A 86 3.83 1.62 11.42
N ALA A 87 4.45 2.60 10.75
CA ALA A 87 4.12 4.01 10.96
C ALA A 87 2.69 4.35 10.48
N SER A 88 2.13 3.59 9.53
CA SER A 88 0.72 3.73 9.12
C SER A 88 -0.26 2.94 10.00
N ALA A 89 0.20 2.10 10.93
CA ALA A 89 -0.66 1.36 11.85
C ALA A 89 -0.93 2.12 13.17
N GLY A 90 -0.27 3.25 13.41
CA GLY A 90 -0.45 4.08 14.59
C GLY A 90 -1.77 4.87 14.65
N PHE A 91 -2.70 4.65 13.71
CA PHE A 91 -4.01 5.29 13.70
C PHE A 91 -5.00 4.46 14.54
N PRO A 92 -5.50 4.98 15.68
CA PRO A 92 -6.34 4.20 16.61
C PRO A 92 -7.70 3.77 16.07
N GLN A 93 -8.07 4.24 14.87
CA GLN A 93 -9.37 3.99 14.22
C GLN A 93 -9.29 2.93 13.11
N ALA A 94 -8.21 2.15 13.03
CA ALA A 94 -8.13 1.06 12.07
C ALA A 94 -9.13 -0.05 12.44
N ASP A 95 -10.07 -0.34 11.55
CA ASP A 95 -10.99 -1.47 11.64
C ASP A 95 -10.22 -2.81 11.72
N GLU A 96 -10.84 -3.86 12.27
CA GLU A 96 -10.23 -5.19 12.49
C GLU A 96 -9.65 -5.76 11.18
N GLN A 97 -10.37 -5.59 10.07
CA GLN A 97 -9.92 -5.99 8.73
C GLN A 97 -8.67 -5.23 8.27
N CYS A 98 -8.58 -3.94 8.61
CA CYS A 98 -7.41 -3.12 8.28
C CYS A 98 -6.20 -3.58 9.10
N GLN A 99 -6.42 -3.92 10.38
CA GLN A 99 -5.37 -4.37 11.28
C GLN A 99 -4.73 -5.68 10.82
N GLU A 100 -5.51 -6.69 10.43
CA GLU A 100 -4.97 -7.97 9.93
C GLU A 100 -4.09 -7.77 8.69
N ILE A 101 -4.53 -6.92 7.75
CA ILE A 101 -3.78 -6.63 6.52
C ILE A 101 -2.50 -5.86 6.85
N LEU A 102 -2.55 -4.90 7.78
CA LEU A 102 -1.40 -4.14 8.22
C LEU A 102 -0.36 -5.03 8.92
N GLU A 103 -0.79 -5.94 9.78
CA GLU A 103 0.09 -6.91 10.43
C GLU A 103 0.81 -7.79 9.42
N GLU A 104 0.12 -8.25 8.38
CA GLU A 104 0.74 -9.01 7.29
C GLU A 104 1.76 -8.17 6.49
N LEU A 105 1.42 -6.93 6.16
CA LEU A 105 2.34 -6.02 5.48
C LEU A 105 3.59 -5.71 6.34
N ILE A 106 3.42 -5.57 7.66
CA ILE A 106 4.54 -5.39 8.60
C ILE A 106 5.44 -6.63 8.61
N ARG A 107 4.86 -7.84 8.63
CA ARG A 107 5.62 -9.09 8.59
C ARG A 107 6.45 -9.20 7.31
N GLN A 108 5.86 -8.87 6.16
CA GLN A 108 6.56 -8.85 4.88
C GLN A 108 7.68 -7.81 4.86
N GLU A 109 7.46 -6.64 5.46
CA GLU A 109 8.46 -5.57 5.52
C GLU A 109 9.70 -6.04 6.30
N GLN A 110 9.48 -6.67 7.45
CA GLN A 110 10.56 -7.24 8.26
C GLN A 110 11.32 -8.32 7.49
N GLN A 111 10.62 -9.19 6.76
CA GLN A 111 11.25 -10.22 5.95
C GLN A 111 12.10 -9.63 4.83
N GLU A 112 11.63 -8.57 4.16
CA GLU A 112 12.40 -7.89 3.12
C GLU A 112 13.66 -7.21 3.67
N ILE A 113 13.58 -6.61 4.86
CA ILE A 113 14.76 -6.05 5.53
C ILE A 113 15.77 -7.17 5.85
N LEU A 114 15.32 -8.31 6.37
CA LEU A 114 16.20 -9.45 6.64
C LEU A 114 16.82 -10.00 5.36
N ASN A 115 16.06 -10.07 4.26
CA ASN A 115 16.56 -10.49 2.95
C ASN A 115 17.67 -9.54 2.46
N ALA A 116 17.47 -8.23 2.60
CA ALA A 116 18.45 -7.22 2.23
C ALA A 116 19.74 -7.35 3.07
N ILE A 117 19.63 -7.55 4.38
CA ILE A 117 20.79 -7.79 5.27
C ILE A 117 21.52 -9.08 4.90
N ALA A 118 20.79 -10.15 4.57
CA ALA A 118 21.34 -11.44 4.19
C ALA A 118 21.84 -11.50 2.73
N GLY A 119 21.65 -10.43 1.94
CA GLY A 119 21.98 -10.40 0.51
C GLY A 119 21.08 -11.27 -0.39
N LYS A 120 19.92 -11.73 0.10
CA LYS A 120 19.00 -12.58 -0.66
C LYS A 120 18.16 -11.74 -1.61
N GLY A 121 18.46 -11.77 -2.91
CA GLY A 121 17.76 -10.97 -3.92
C GLY A 121 18.19 -9.50 -3.98
N TYR A 122 19.26 -9.15 -3.27
CA TYR A 122 19.85 -7.81 -3.24
C TYR A 122 21.33 -7.88 -3.60
N HIS A 123 21.81 -6.87 -4.33
CA HIS A 123 23.23 -6.73 -4.63
C HIS A 123 23.90 -5.85 -3.57
N CYS A 124 24.94 -6.37 -2.93
CA CYS A 124 25.76 -5.59 -1.99
C CYS A 124 26.58 -4.55 -2.76
N VAL A 125 26.39 -3.26 -2.46
CA VAL A 125 27.16 -2.16 -3.07
C VAL A 125 28.57 -2.06 -2.50
N TRP A 126 28.79 -2.59 -1.29
CA TRP A 126 30.07 -2.55 -0.59
C TRP A 126 30.55 -3.97 -0.31
N GLU A 127 31.57 -4.42 -1.03
CA GLU A 127 32.34 -5.59 -0.63
C GLU A 127 33.38 -5.15 0.41
N ARG A 128 33.44 -5.83 1.55
CA ARG A 128 34.59 -5.68 2.45
C ARG A 128 35.80 -6.28 1.75
N THR A 129 36.70 -5.42 1.27
CA THR A 129 38.05 -5.83 0.86
C THR A 129 38.70 -6.52 2.07
N ARG A 130 39.10 -7.78 1.90
CA ARG A 130 39.82 -8.55 2.93
C ARG A 130 41.23 -8.02 3.11
#